data_AF-A0A1J5ESA5-F1
#
_entry.id   AF-A0A1J5ESA5-F1
#
_cell.length_a   1.000
_cell.length_b   1.000
_cell.length_c   1.000
_cell.angle_alpha   90.00
_cell.angle_beta   90.00
_cell.angle_gamma   90.00
#
_symmetry.space_group_name_H-M   'P 1'
#
loop_
_entity.id
_entity.type
_entity.pdbx_description
1 polymer ?
#
loop_
_entity_poly.entity_id
_entity_poly.type
_entity_poly.pdbx_seq_one_letter_code
_entity_poly.pdbx_strand_id
1 'polypeptide(L)'
;MDCAFFENRNTGLEINKGGNHTLVKRCDSYRNYDPKKGGSMADGFGPKETQGAGNKFVQCRAWENSDDGFDAYESPETVVIEDSWAFRNGVNVFGYTTFTGNGNGFKMGGNYIQANHTLLRCVAFDNPAKGFDENNNTGGITIEQSIGYANGINFGMGGDNLNAGQSHTFSNNISYAGLSSNGIADNSTEKNNSWNLGITPSKADFQSLDTTLATATRDADGNIPATILFRLTVSSKMIDAGADLGYDYVGSAPDLGPFETESGTTIIQSQQSPSAKALQKLRYYNLLGKRIQNAP
;
A
#
# COMPACT_ATOMS: atom_id res chain seq x y z
N MET A 1 17.65 1.28 3.76
CA MET A 1 17.06 1.37 2.40
C MET A 1 17.87 0.46 1.52
N ASP A 2 17.24 -0.43 0.76
CA ASP A 2 17.99 -1.43 -0.02
C ASP A 2 18.31 -0.91 -1.42
N CYS A 3 17.39 -0.15 -2.04
CA CYS A 3 17.63 0.50 -3.32
C CYS A 3 16.76 1.75 -3.53
N ALA A 4 17.17 2.65 -4.43
CA ALA A 4 16.38 3.81 -4.84
C ALA A 4 16.53 4.12 -6.33
N PHE A 5 15.43 4.46 -7.00
CA PHE A 5 15.38 4.82 -8.41
C PHE A 5 14.69 6.17 -8.58
N PHE A 6 15.44 7.25 -8.78
CA PHE A 6 14.86 8.59 -8.74
C PHE A 6 15.45 9.54 -9.77
N GLU A 7 14.66 10.55 -10.12
CA GLU A 7 15.03 11.60 -11.10
C GLU A 7 15.46 11.04 -12.46
N ASN A 8 14.99 9.84 -12.80
CA ASN A 8 15.23 9.21 -14.10
C ASN A 8 14.41 9.89 -15.20
N ARG A 9 14.82 9.64 -16.45
CA ARG A 9 14.16 10.17 -17.66
C ARG A 9 13.05 9.26 -18.21
N ASN A 10 12.66 8.26 -17.42
CA ASN A 10 11.55 7.34 -17.62
C ASN A 10 11.28 6.63 -16.27
N THR A 11 10.42 5.60 -16.24
CA THR A 11 10.12 4.77 -15.07
C THR A 11 11.37 4.37 -14.29
N GLY A 12 11.30 4.44 -12.95
CA GLY A 12 12.45 4.21 -12.07
C GLY A 12 12.98 2.77 -12.15
N LEU A 13 12.10 1.78 -11.95
CA LEU A 13 12.40 0.36 -12.20
C LEU A 13 11.26 -0.26 -12.99
N GLU A 14 11.58 -0.87 -14.12
CA GLU A 14 10.64 -1.59 -14.97
C GLU A 14 11.04 -3.08 -15.06
N ILE A 15 10.07 -3.97 -14.86
CA ILE A 15 10.21 -5.41 -15.12
C ILE A 15 9.38 -5.70 -16.36
N ASN A 16 10.05 -6.14 -17.43
CA ASN A 16 9.46 -6.35 -18.74
C ASN A 16 10.29 -7.43 -19.48
N LYS A 17 9.88 -7.82 -20.70
CA LYS A 17 10.63 -8.71 -21.62
C LYS A 17 11.07 -10.02 -20.98
N GLY A 18 10.16 -10.67 -20.26
CA GLY A 18 10.34 -11.97 -19.63
C GLY A 18 10.95 -11.93 -18.23
N GLY A 19 11.25 -10.75 -17.66
CA GLY A 19 11.65 -10.62 -16.26
C GLY A 19 10.58 -11.21 -15.33
N ASN A 20 10.97 -12.17 -14.50
CA ASN A 20 10.06 -12.98 -13.69
C ASN A 20 10.69 -13.30 -12.32
N HIS A 21 9.87 -13.75 -11.36
CA HIS A 21 10.27 -14.11 -9.99
C HIS A 21 11.16 -13.06 -9.30
N THR A 22 10.97 -11.79 -9.65
CA THR A 22 11.77 -10.69 -9.12
C THR A 22 11.12 -10.16 -7.85
N LEU A 23 11.88 -10.19 -6.74
CA LEU A 23 11.49 -9.55 -5.49
C LEU A 23 12.14 -8.16 -5.41
N VAL A 24 11.33 -7.12 -5.48
CA VAL A 24 11.73 -5.75 -5.18
C VAL A 24 11.32 -5.45 -3.74
N LYS A 25 12.30 -5.25 -2.85
CA LYS A 25 12.03 -5.11 -1.41
C LYS A 25 12.70 -3.87 -0.85
N ARG A 26 11.95 -3.10 -0.04
CA ARG A 26 12.45 -1.91 0.69
C ARG A 26 13.12 -0.88 -0.21
N CYS A 27 12.54 -0.68 -1.39
CA CYS A 27 13.03 0.27 -2.37
C CYS A 27 12.12 1.49 -2.53
N ASP A 28 12.75 2.60 -2.86
CA ASP A 28 12.08 3.88 -3.10
C ASP A 28 12.18 4.25 -4.58
N SER A 29 11.10 4.72 -5.19
CA SER A 29 11.12 5.21 -6.58
C SER A 29 10.37 6.51 -6.71
N TYR A 30 11.05 7.60 -7.05
CA TYR A 30 10.47 8.93 -6.94
C TYR A 30 10.98 9.96 -7.93
N ARG A 31 10.15 10.95 -8.24
CA ARG A 31 10.50 12.07 -9.13
C ARG A 31 11.03 11.62 -10.49
N ASN A 32 10.59 10.46 -10.96
CA ASN A 32 10.86 10.03 -12.33
C ASN A 32 9.94 10.81 -13.28
N TYR A 33 10.50 11.29 -14.39
CA TYR A 33 9.77 12.07 -15.39
C TYR A 33 10.30 11.76 -16.79
N ASP A 34 9.41 11.48 -17.74
CA ASP A 34 9.77 11.32 -19.14
C ASP A 34 9.47 12.60 -19.96
N PRO A 35 10.49 13.33 -20.44
CA PRO A 35 10.25 14.46 -21.34
C PRO A 35 9.64 14.03 -22.68
N LYS A 36 9.85 12.77 -23.07
CA LYS A 36 9.44 12.24 -24.37
C LYS A 36 7.92 12.25 -24.54
N LYS A 37 7.14 12.00 -23.49
CA LYS A 37 5.67 12.06 -23.52
C LYS A 37 5.10 13.05 -22.50
N GLY A 38 5.86 14.07 -22.13
CA GLY A 38 5.37 15.10 -21.22
C GLY A 38 5.06 14.60 -19.81
N GLY A 39 5.65 13.49 -19.39
CA GLY A 39 5.43 12.87 -18.09
C GLY A 39 4.35 11.79 -18.04
N SER A 40 3.76 11.41 -19.18
CA SER A 40 2.69 10.40 -19.25
C SER A 40 3.21 8.95 -19.40
N MET A 41 4.41 8.66 -18.91
CA MET A 41 5.00 7.31 -18.98
C MET A 41 5.93 6.97 -17.81
N ALA A 42 6.56 7.95 -17.16
CA ALA A 42 7.50 7.65 -16.08
C ALA A 42 6.83 7.35 -14.74
N ASP A 43 6.80 6.08 -14.39
CA ASP A 43 6.29 5.58 -13.12
C ASP A 43 7.36 5.46 -12.04
N GLY A 44 6.93 5.15 -10.82
CA GLY A 44 7.82 4.61 -9.80
C GLY A 44 8.30 3.20 -10.17
N PHE A 45 7.38 2.25 -10.23
CA PHE A 45 7.64 0.84 -10.52
C PHE A 45 6.71 0.32 -11.62
N GLY A 46 7.29 -0.30 -12.65
CA GLY A 46 6.54 -0.83 -13.79
C GLY A 46 6.71 -2.34 -14.00
N PRO A 47 6.04 -3.22 -13.23
CA PRO A 47 5.91 -4.63 -13.58
C PRO A 47 4.82 -4.81 -14.65
N LYS A 48 5.16 -4.54 -15.92
CA LYS A 48 4.18 -4.33 -16.99
C LYS A 48 4.54 -5.02 -18.31
N GLU A 49 3.62 -4.91 -19.26
CA GLU A 49 3.73 -5.43 -20.62
C GLU A 49 4.15 -6.92 -20.61
N THR A 50 5.30 -7.22 -21.20
CA THR A 50 5.78 -8.60 -21.41
C THR A 50 6.59 -9.16 -20.25
N GLN A 51 6.37 -8.69 -19.02
CA GLN A 51 6.93 -9.35 -17.83
C GLN A 51 6.49 -10.83 -17.77
N GLY A 52 7.24 -11.64 -17.01
CA GLY A 52 6.82 -12.99 -16.64
C GLY A 52 6.31 -13.07 -15.19
N ALA A 53 5.83 -14.25 -14.82
CA ALA A 53 5.16 -14.51 -13.54
C ALA A 53 6.00 -14.24 -12.28
N GLY A 54 5.32 -14.08 -11.14
CA GLY A 54 5.93 -14.19 -9.81
C GLY A 54 6.66 -12.94 -9.31
N ASN A 55 6.48 -11.79 -9.98
CA ASN A 55 7.07 -10.54 -9.53
C ASN A 55 6.35 -10.01 -8.29
N LYS A 56 7.12 -9.53 -7.31
CA LYS A 56 6.63 -9.12 -6.00
C LYS A 56 7.31 -7.86 -5.51
N PHE A 57 6.53 -6.96 -4.92
CA PHE A 57 6.99 -5.70 -4.32
C PHE A 57 6.64 -5.68 -2.83
N VAL A 58 7.62 -5.46 -1.96
CA VAL A 58 7.43 -5.52 -0.50
C VAL A 58 8.07 -4.32 0.18
N GLN A 59 7.30 -3.57 0.97
CA GLN A 59 7.76 -2.37 1.67
C GLN A 59 8.40 -1.32 0.76
N CYS A 60 7.89 -1.17 -0.47
CA CYS A 60 8.35 -0.17 -1.42
C CYS A 60 7.58 1.15 -1.24
N ARG A 61 8.20 2.28 -1.64
CA ARG A 61 7.51 3.57 -1.70
C ARG A 61 7.67 4.17 -3.09
N ALA A 62 6.58 4.63 -3.69
CA ALA A 62 6.59 5.34 -4.97
C ALA A 62 5.92 6.70 -4.84
N TRP A 63 6.64 7.79 -5.08
CA TRP A 63 6.06 9.12 -4.92
C TRP A 63 6.58 10.18 -5.88
N GLU A 64 5.73 11.18 -6.16
CA GLU A 64 6.08 12.31 -7.02
C GLU A 64 6.60 11.89 -8.41
N ASN A 65 6.29 10.65 -8.85
CA ASN A 65 6.55 10.22 -10.22
C ASN A 65 5.56 10.90 -11.16
N SER A 66 5.96 11.16 -12.39
CA SER A 66 5.15 11.96 -13.29
C SER A 66 3.89 11.24 -13.75
N ASP A 67 3.92 9.92 -13.94
CA ASP A 67 2.74 9.15 -14.35
C ASP A 67 2.08 8.45 -13.16
N ASP A 68 2.50 7.23 -12.78
CA ASP A 68 1.92 6.50 -11.66
C ASP A 68 2.95 6.03 -10.62
N GLY A 69 2.48 5.62 -9.44
CA GLY A 69 3.35 5.02 -8.44
C GLY A 69 3.79 3.61 -8.84
N PHE A 70 2.81 2.74 -9.07
CA PHE A 70 2.98 1.40 -9.61
C PHE A 70 2.09 1.25 -10.83
N ASP A 71 2.62 0.66 -11.90
CA ASP A 71 1.86 0.40 -13.12
C ASP A 71 2.09 -1.02 -13.65
N ALA A 72 1.02 -1.83 -13.66
CA ALA A 72 0.97 -3.18 -14.21
C ALA A 72 0.32 -3.27 -15.60
N TYR A 73 0.34 -2.17 -16.37
CA TYR A 73 -0.27 -2.04 -17.68
C TYR A 73 0.02 -3.22 -18.62
N GLU A 74 -1.02 -3.70 -19.31
CA GLU A 74 -0.90 -4.63 -20.44
C GLU A 74 -0.14 -5.94 -20.14
N SER A 75 -0.33 -6.50 -18.95
CA SER A 75 0.26 -7.78 -18.58
C SER A 75 -0.80 -8.76 -18.05
N PRO A 76 -0.79 -10.04 -18.46
CA PRO A 76 -1.66 -11.07 -17.87
C PRO A 76 -1.07 -11.65 -16.57
N GLU A 77 0.17 -11.31 -16.24
CA GLU A 77 0.88 -11.91 -15.12
C GLU A 77 0.47 -11.25 -13.80
N THR A 78 0.18 -12.10 -12.80
CA THR A 78 -0.13 -11.62 -11.46
C THR A 78 1.09 -10.97 -10.83
N VAL A 79 0.83 -9.83 -10.18
CA VAL A 79 1.80 -9.09 -9.37
C VAL A 79 1.25 -9.01 -7.95
N VAL A 80 2.12 -9.24 -6.98
CA VAL A 80 1.80 -9.10 -5.55
C VAL A 80 2.53 -7.89 -4.98
N ILE A 81 1.79 -7.00 -4.32
CA ILE A 81 2.31 -5.80 -3.67
C ILE A 81 1.92 -5.85 -2.19
N GLU A 82 2.91 -5.80 -1.30
CA GLU A 82 2.71 -5.89 0.15
C GLU A 82 3.37 -4.71 0.87
N ASP A 83 2.71 -4.19 1.90
CA ASP A 83 3.26 -3.21 2.83
C ASP A 83 3.83 -1.95 2.14
N SER A 84 3.31 -1.61 0.96
CA SER A 84 3.91 -0.61 0.06
C SER A 84 3.06 0.65 -0.09
N TRP A 85 3.70 1.76 -0.41
CA TRP A 85 3.09 3.09 -0.38
C TRP A 85 3.19 3.74 -1.76
N ALA A 86 2.11 4.36 -2.24
CA ALA A 86 2.08 5.11 -3.49
C ALA A 86 1.39 6.46 -3.29
N PHE A 87 2.10 7.57 -3.42
CA PHE A 87 1.55 8.89 -3.08
C PHE A 87 2.07 10.05 -3.89
N ARG A 88 1.22 11.06 -4.10
CA ARG A 88 1.58 12.27 -4.87
C ARG A 88 2.14 12.01 -6.27
N ASN A 89 1.83 10.88 -6.89
CA ASN A 89 2.20 10.63 -8.29
C ASN A 89 1.28 11.44 -9.21
N GLY A 90 1.73 11.85 -10.40
CA GLY A 90 0.97 12.74 -11.29
C GLY A 90 0.86 14.20 -10.87
N VAL A 91 1.59 14.61 -9.83
CA VAL A 91 1.70 16.02 -9.45
C VAL A 91 2.84 16.65 -10.25
N ASN A 92 2.59 17.79 -10.89
CA ASN A 92 3.59 18.51 -11.67
C ASN A 92 4.62 19.24 -10.78
N VAL A 93 5.40 18.48 -10.03
CA VAL A 93 6.53 18.98 -9.22
C VAL A 93 7.73 19.41 -10.08
N PHE A 94 7.67 19.15 -11.39
CA PHE A 94 8.73 19.43 -12.36
C PHE A 94 8.61 20.81 -13.02
N GLY A 95 7.44 21.46 -12.91
CA GLY A 95 7.22 22.81 -13.43
C GLY A 95 7.04 22.90 -14.96
N TYR A 96 6.71 21.79 -15.63
CA TYR A 96 6.52 21.77 -17.08
C TYR A 96 5.08 22.10 -17.47
N THR A 97 4.87 23.06 -18.37
CA THR A 97 3.51 23.43 -18.83
C THR A 97 2.84 22.38 -19.71
N THR A 98 3.63 21.48 -20.30
CA THR A 98 3.18 20.35 -21.13
C THR A 98 2.99 19.06 -20.33
N PHE A 99 2.81 19.16 -19.01
CA PHE A 99 2.67 18.01 -18.13
C PHE A 99 1.36 17.25 -18.40
N THR A 100 1.46 15.95 -18.66
CA THR A 100 0.33 15.08 -19.03
C THR A 100 0.30 13.75 -18.28
N GLY A 101 0.90 13.70 -17.09
CA GLY A 101 0.86 12.53 -16.22
C GLY A 101 -0.56 12.16 -15.78
N ASN A 102 -0.83 10.86 -15.61
CA ASN A 102 -2.14 10.36 -15.19
C ASN A 102 -2.40 10.55 -13.69
N GLY A 103 -1.43 10.15 -12.85
CA GLY A 103 -1.48 10.38 -11.40
C GLY A 103 -2.25 9.35 -10.59
N ASN A 104 -2.04 8.06 -10.85
CA ASN A 104 -2.56 6.99 -10.01
C ASN A 104 -1.51 6.51 -8.99
N GLY A 105 -1.97 6.01 -7.85
CA GLY A 105 -1.13 5.34 -6.86
C GLY A 105 -0.71 3.96 -7.35
N PHE A 106 -1.67 3.03 -7.38
CA PHE A 106 -1.50 1.66 -7.87
C PHE A 106 -2.40 1.43 -9.09
N LYS A 107 -1.83 1.53 -10.29
CA LYS A 107 -2.47 1.20 -11.57
C LYS A 107 -2.29 -0.29 -11.85
N MET A 108 -3.32 -1.07 -11.58
CA MET A 108 -3.24 -2.54 -11.49
C MET A 108 -3.93 -3.22 -12.69
N GLY A 109 -3.61 -2.77 -13.88
CA GLY A 109 -4.09 -3.38 -15.12
C GLY A 109 -4.00 -2.45 -16.31
N GLY A 110 -4.63 -2.85 -17.42
CA GLY A 110 -4.60 -2.09 -18.67
C GLY A 110 -5.05 -2.91 -19.86
N ASN A 111 -5.53 -2.23 -20.90
CA ASN A 111 -5.79 -2.80 -22.23
C ASN A 111 -6.76 -4.01 -22.23
N TYR A 112 -7.70 -4.07 -21.28
CA TYR A 112 -8.65 -5.18 -21.14
C TYR A 112 -8.00 -6.55 -20.92
N ILE A 113 -6.74 -6.57 -20.46
CA ILE A 113 -6.02 -7.82 -20.15
C ILE A 113 -6.41 -8.30 -18.75
N GLN A 114 -6.71 -9.59 -18.66
CA GLN A 114 -7.11 -10.22 -17.40
C GLN A 114 -5.87 -10.51 -16.56
N ALA A 115 -5.75 -9.88 -15.40
CA ALA A 115 -4.71 -10.19 -14.42
C ALA A 115 -5.24 -10.10 -12.99
N ASN A 116 -4.91 -11.09 -12.17
CA ASN A 116 -5.43 -11.21 -10.81
C ASN A 116 -4.38 -10.75 -9.82
N HIS A 117 -4.20 -9.43 -9.70
CA HIS A 117 -3.21 -8.85 -8.80
C HIS A 117 -3.66 -8.87 -7.34
N THR A 118 -2.69 -8.78 -6.43
CA THR A 118 -2.95 -8.71 -4.99
C THR A 118 -2.22 -7.52 -4.37
N LEU A 119 -2.94 -6.72 -3.59
CA LEU A 119 -2.41 -5.61 -2.81
C LEU A 119 -2.80 -5.79 -1.35
N LEU A 120 -1.81 -5.92 -0.48
CA LEU A 120 -2.00 -6.19 0.95
C LEU A 120 -1.28 -5.14 1.78
N ARG A 121 -1.96 -4.53 2.75
CA ARG A 121 -1.40 -3.50 3.63
C ARG A 121 -0.76 -2.33 2.86
N CYS A 122 -1.38 -1.96 1.74
CA CYS A 122 -0.92 -0.89 0.88
C CYS A 122 -1.53 0.47 1.27
N VAL A 123 -0.75 1.53 1.06
CA VAL A 123 -1.11 2.90 1.42
C VAL A 123 -1.11 3.77 0.16
N ALA A 124 -2.25 4.34 -0.22
CA ALA A 124 -2.35 5.27 -1.34
C ALA A 124 -2.88 6.63 -0.88
N PHE A 125 -2.16 7.72 -1.13
CA PHE A 125 -2.67 9.05 -0.78
C PHE A 125 -2.19 10.21 -1.65
N ASP A 126 -2.97 11.29 -1.68
CA ASP A 126 -2.68 12.52 -2.42
C ASP A 126 -2.33 12.31 -3.91
N ASN A 127 -2.74 11.19 -4.51
CA ASN A 127 -2.65 11.01 -5.96
C ASN A 127 -3.87 11.72 -6.60
N PRO A 128 -3.68 12.61 -7.60
CA PRO A 128 -4.75 13.45 -8.13
C PRO A 128 -5.82 12.65 -8.89
N ALA A 129 -5.49 11.47 -9.42
CA ALA A 129 -6.44 10.53 -9.99
C ALA A 129 -6.84 9.47 -8.95
N LYS A 130 -6.48 8.20 -9.14
CA LYS A 130 -6.96 7.11 -8.28
C LYS A 130 -5.88 6.60 -7.34
N GLY A 131 -6.24 6.29 -6.09
CA GLY A 131 -5.34 5.64 -5.14
C GLY A 131 -5.07 4.20 -5.55
N PHE A 132 -6.13 3.41 -5.64
CA PHE A 132 -6.16 2.07 -6.24
C PHE A 132 -6.96 2.14 -7.53
N ASP A 133 -6.36 1.72 -8.64
CA ASP A 133 -6.93 1.80 -9.98
C ASP A 133 -6.94 0.43 -10.66
N GLU A 134 -8.11 0.00 -11.10
CA GLU A 134 -8.28 -1.19 -11.92
C GLU A 134 -7.75 -0.99 -13.34
N ASN A 135 -7.87 0.23 -13.89
CA ASN A 135 -7.41 0.60 -15.22
C ASN A 135 -7.88 -0.32 -16.37
N ASN A 136 -9.15 -0.74 -16.35
CA ASN A 136 -9.72 -1.68 -17.34
C ASN A 136 -9.03 -3.05 -17.33
N ASN A 137 -8.56 -3.52 -16.18
CA ASN A 137 -8.26 -4.94 -15.98
C ASN A 137 -9.55 -5.75 -16.11
N THR A 138 -9.53 -6.91 -16.78
CA THR A 138 -10.70 -7.79 -16.87
C THR A 138 -10.68 -8.93 -15.83
N GLY A 139 -9.68 -8.95 -14.96
CA GLY A 139 -9.45 -9.92 -13.89
C GLY A 139 -9.86 -9.43 -12.50
N GLY A 140 -9.93 -10.38 -11.57
CA GLY A 140 -10.25 -10.11 -10.17
C GLY A 140 -9.03 -9.61 -9.39
N ILE A 141 -8.96 -8.30 -9.15
CA ILE A 141 -7.97 -7.69 -8.23
C ILE A 141 -8.40 -7.88 -6.76
N THR A 142 -7.47 -8.31 -5.91
CA THR A 142 -7.66 -8.45 -4.46
C THR A 142 -6.94 -7.32 -3.72
N ILE A 143 -7.67 -6.57 -2.90
CA ILE A 143 -7.12 -5.49 -2.06
C ILE A 143 -7.53 -5.71 -0.61
N GLU A 144 -6.54 -5.90 0.26
CA GLU A 144 -6.76 -6.27 1.66
C GLU A 144 -5.99 -5.37 2.62
N GLN A 145 -6.60 -5.07 3.78
CA GLN A 145 -6.00 -4.30 4.86
C GLN A 145 -5.33 -3.00 4.37
N SER A 146 -5.89 -2.32 3.37
CA SER A 146 -5.23 -1.19 2.72
C SER A 146 -5.95 0.13 3.01
N ILE A 147 -5.27 1.27 2.83
CA ILE A 147 -5.86 2.60 3.02
C ILE A 147 -5.71 3.45 1.77
N GLY A 148 -6.84 4.02 1.33
CA GLY A 148 -6.88 5.16 0.42
C GLY A 148 -7.21 6.44 1.20
N TYR A 149 -6.37 7.47 1.10
CA TYR A 149 -6.57 8.75 1.77
C TYR A 149 -6.39 9.93 0.81
N ALA A 150 -7.37 10.81 0.70
CA ALA A 150 -7.23 12.08 -0.05
C ALA A 150 -6.75 11.96 -1.51
N ASN A 151 -7.00 10.82 -2.16
CA ASN A 151 -6.82 10.70 -3.61
C ASN A 151 -8.02 11.32 -4.34
N GLY A 152 -7.90 11.58 -5.64
CA GLY A 152 -9.06 11.93 -6.48
C GLY A 152 -10.21 10.95 -6.30
N ILE A 153 -9.93 9.66 -6.44
CA ILE A 153 -10.79 8.55 -6.02
C ILE A 153 -9.91 7.59 -5.21
N ASN A 154 -10.31 7.21 -4.00
CA ASN A 154 -9.49 6.28 -3.19
C ASN A 154 -9.44 4.89 -3.82
N PHE A 155 -10.59 4.30 -4.14
CA PHE A 155 -10.72 3.01 -4.80
C PHE A 155 -11.52 3.20 -6.10
N GLY A 156 -10.83 3.24 -7.24
CA GLY A 156 -11.39 3.39 -8.58
C GLY A 156 -11.40 2.07 -9.33
N MET A 157 -12.29 1.18 -8.89
CA MET A 157 -12.41 -0.25 -9.20
C MET A 157 -13.78 -0.61 -9.81
N GLY A 158 -14.33 0.31 -10.60
CA GLY A 158 -15.70 0.25 -11.14
C GLY A 158 -15.75 0.04 -12.65
N GLY A 159 -14.74 -0.58 -13.26
CA GLY A 159 -14.80 -1.01 -14.64
C GLY A 159 -15.70 -2.24 -14.76
N ASP A 160 -16.90 -2.07 -15.29
CA ASP A 160 -17.93 -3.12 -15.39
C ASP A 160 -17.63 -4.23 -16.43
N ASN A 161 -16.36 -4.41 -16.83
CA ASN A 161 -15.95 -5.30 -17.92
C ASN A 161 -15.13 -6.51 -17.45
N LEU A 162 -15.29 -6.93 -16.19
CA LEU A 162 -14.65 -8.16 -15.70
C LEU A 162 -15.12 -9.38 -16.51
N ASN A 163 -14.18 -10.27 -16.83
CA ASN A 163 -14.49 -11.52 -17.52
C ASN A 163 -15.38 -12.43 -16.67
N ALA A 164 -16.11 -13.33 -17.32
CA ALA A 164 -16.96 -14.30 -16.63
C ALA A 164 -16.17 -15.09 -15.57
N GLY A 165 -16.69 -15.13 -14.35
CA GLY A 165 -16.04 -15.80 -13.22
C GLY A 165 -14.97 -14.97 -12.49
N GLN A 166 -14.71 -13.73 -12.92
CA GLN A 166 -13.85 -12.78 -12.22
C GLN A 166 -14.68 -11.89 -11.29
N SER A 167 -14.07 -11.49 -10.17
CA SER A 167 -14.65 -10.59 -9.17
C SER A 167 -13.51 -9.93 -8.41
N HIS A 168 -13.60 -8.63 -8.16
CA HIS A 168 -12.70 -7.99 -7.22
C HIS A 168 -12.98 -8.47 -5.79
N THR A 169 -11.95 -8.51 -4.95
CA THR A 169 -12.09 -8.81 -3.52
C THR A 169 -11.56 -7.66 -2.70
N PHE A 170 -12.37 -7.12 -1.80
CA PHE A 170 -12.00 -6.03 -0.89
C PHE A 170 -12.24 -6.47 0.54
N SER A 171 -11.19 -6.59 1.35
CA SER A 171 -11.31 -6.93 2.76
C SER A 171 -10.57 -5.97 3.68
N ASN A 172 -11.21 -5.55 4.77
CA ASN A 172 -10.59 -4.77 5.85
C ASN A 172 -9.97 -3.43 5.40
N ASN A 173 -10.46 -2.80 4.33
CA ASN A 173 -9.87 -1.57 3.81
C ASN A 173 -10.46 -0.30 4.43
N ILE A 174 -9.67 0.77 4.45
CA ILE A 174 -10.10 2.12 4.83
C ILE A 174 -10.14 3.01 3.59
N SER A 175 -11.27 3.64 3.31
CA SER A 175 -11.37 4.78 2.41
C SER A 175 -11.73 6.03 3.21
N TYR A 176 -10.85 7.04 3.20
CA TYR A 176 -11.07 8.29 3.91
C TYR A 176 -10.73 9.51 3.05
N ALA A 177 -11.57 10.54 3.11
CA ALA A 177 -11.34 11.86 2.51
C ALA A 177 -11.02 11.86 1.00
N GLY A 178 -11.45 10.87 0.22
CA GLY A 178 -11.33 10.90 -1.24
C GLY A 178 -12.10 12.10 -1.83
N LEU A 179 -11.57 12.72 -2.89
CA LEU A 179 -12.20 13.89 -3.51
C LEU A 179 -13.48 13.53 -4.28
N SER A 180 -13.64 12.25 -4.60
CA SER A 180 -14.83 11.63 -5.18
C SER A 180 -15.09 10.29 -4.50
N SER A 181 -16.33 9.81 -4.62
CA SER A 181 -16.73 8.50 -4.11
C SER A 181 -15.88 7.38 -4.71
N ASN A 182 -15.71 6.29 -3.96
CA ASN A 182 -15.18 5.05 -4.51
C ASN A 182 -16.05 4.61 -5.72
N GLY A 183 -15.42 4.08 -6.75
CA GLY A 183 -16.09 3.30 -7.79
C GLY A 183 -15.79 1.84 -7.54
N ILE A 184 -16.79 1.03 -7.24
CA ILE A 184 -16.64 -0.41 -6.97
C ILE A 184 -17.58 -1.13 -7.93
N ALA A 185 -17.07 -2.10 -8.68
CA ALA A 185 -17.88 -2.89 -9.61
C ALA A 185 -18.92 -3.71 -8.85
N ASP A 186 -20.14 -3.79 -9.37
CA ASP A 186 -21.30 -4.39 -8.69
C ASP A 186 -21.11 -5.88 -8.32
N ASN A 187 -20.27 -6.62 -9.07
CA ASN A 187 -19.98 -8.03 -8.82
C ASN A 187 -18.80 -8.26 -7.86
N SER A 188 -18.31 -7.22 -7.18
CA SER A 188 -17.21 -7.32 -6.22
C SER A 188 -17.63 -8.07 -4.96
N THR A 189 -16.69 -8.86 -4.41
CA THR A 189 -16.80 -9.43 -3.07
C THR A 189 -16.22 -8.44 -2.06
N GLU A 190 -17.06 -7.94 -1.15
CA GLU A 190 -16.64 -6.94 -0.18
C GLU A 190 -16.88 -7.41 1.26
N LYS A 191 -15.87 -7.29 2.12
CA LYS A 191 -15.90 -7.76 3.51
C LYS A 191 -15.25 -6.74 4.44
N ASN A 192 -16.00 -6.25 5.43
CA ASN A 192 -15.45 -5.42 6.51
C ASN A 192 -14.64 -4.20 6.05
N ASN A 193 -15.02 -3.53 4.96
CA ASN A 193 -14.38 -2.28 4.55
C ASN A 193 -15.08 -1.10 5.24
N SER A 194 -14.39 0.03 5.42
CA SER A 194 -14.98 1.20 6.10
C SER A 194 -16.30 1.63 5.44
N TRP A 195 -16.37 1.59 4.11
CA TRP A 195 -17.55 2.01 3.33
C TRP A 195 -18.73 1.04 3.36
N ASN A 196 -18.54 -0.23 3.78
CA ASN A 196 -19.63 -1.20 3.88
C ASN A 196 -19.95 -1.64 5.32
N LEU A 197 -19.11 -1.27 6.30
CA LEU A 197 -19.39 -1.43 7.74
C LEU A 197 -20.21 -0.29 8.35
N GLY A 198 -20.51 0.76 7.59
CA GLY A 198 -21.13 1.97 8.13
C GLY A 198 -20.21 2.77 9.06
N ILE A 199 -18.90 2.48 9.04
CA ILE A 199 -17.89 3.26 9.74
C ILE A 199 -17.46 4.39 8.81
N THR A 200 -17.78 5.62 9.17
CA THR A 200 -17.25 6.80 8.47
C THR A 200 -15.95 7.23 9.15
N PRO A 201 -14.77 7.02 8.54
CA PRO A 201 -13.52 7.45 9.14
C PRO A 201 -13.49 8.97 9.32
N SER A 202 -12.79 9.42 10.34
CA SER A 202 -12.62 10.81 10.68
C SER A 202 -11.18 11.09 11.10
N LYS A 203 -10.80 12.37 11.18
CA LYS A 203 -9.49 12.77 11.70
C LYS A 203 -9.21 12.22 13.11
N ALA A 204 -10.24 12.07 13.95
CA ALA A 204 -10.07 11.62 15.33
C ALA A 204 -9.69 10.13 15.42
N ASP A 205 -9.93 9.36 14.35
CA ASP A 205 -9.59 7.94 14.31
C ASP A 205 -8.11 7.71 14.04
N PHE A 206 -7.34 8.73 13.64
CA PHE A 206 -5.92 8.61 13.29
C PHE A 206 -5.02 9.42 14.24
N GLN A 207 -3.89 8.82 14.64
CA GLN A 207 -2.87 9.50 15.45
C GLN A 207 -2.24 10.67 14.70
N SER A 208 -2.04 10.52 13.38
CA SER A 208 -1.64 11.61 12.50
C SER A 208 -2.13 11.39 11.06
N LEU A 209 -2.45 12.49 10.40
CA LEU A 209 -2.68 12.60 8.96
C LEU A 209 -1.67 13.55 8.30
N ASP A 210 -0.58 13.87 9.01
CA ASP A 210 0.52 14.67 8.47
C ASP A 210 1.31 13.84 7.45
N THR A 211 0.99 14.04 6.17
CA THR A 211 1.57 13.28 5.06
C THR A 211 3.05 13.59 4.80
N THR A 212 3.62 14.61 5.46
CA THR A 212 5.06 14.89 5.42
C THR A 212 5.89 13.77 6.05
N LEU A 213 5.29 12.97 6.94
CA LEU A 213 5.93 11.82 7.59
C LEU A 213 6.22 10.66 6.62
N ALA A 214 5.55 10.60 5.46
CA ALA A 214 5.67 9.49 4.52
C ALA A 214 7.06 9.35 3.87
N THR A 215 7.79 10.46 3.76
CA THR A 215 9.15 10.51 3.19
C THR A 215 10.24 10.51 4.26
N ALA A 216 9.89 10.25 5.53
CA ALA A 216 10.87 10.03 6.59
C ALA A 216 11.88 8.97 6.17
N THR A 217 13.12 9.13 6.63
CA THR A 217 14.20 8.19 6.31
C THR A 217 13.82 6.79 6.80
N ARG A 218 14.04 5.77 5.96
CA ARG A 218 13.88 4.36 6.35
C ARG A 218 14.69 4.05 7.61
N ASP A 219 14.23 3.08 8.39
CA ASP A 219 14.96 2.65 9.58
C ASP A 219 16.30 1.97 9.22
N ALA A 220 17.07 1.60 10.24
CA ALA A 220 18.38 0.96 10.08
C ALA A 220 18.31 -0.39 9.34
N ASP A 221 17.17 -1.09 9.42
CA ASP A 221 16.91 -2.37 8.74
C ASP A 221 16.30 -2.16 7.33
N GLY A 222 16.13 -0.90 6.94
CA GLY A 222 15.60 -0.47 5.65
C GLY A 222 14.08 -0.48 5.54
N ASN A 223 13.35 -0.77 6.61
CA ASN A 223 11.89 -0.78 6.57
C ASN A 223 11.36 0.65 6.42
N ILE A 224 10.12 0.76 5.95
CA ILE A 224 9.38 2.03 6.03
C ILE A 224 9.31 2.41 7.52
N PRO A 225 9.70 3.63 7.90
CA PRO A 225 9.83 3.98 9.31
C PRO A 225 8.47 3.90 10.00
N ALA A 226 8.45 3.35 11.21
CA ALA A 226 7.25 3.26 12.04
C ALA A 226 6.85 4.65 12.58
N THR A 227 6.26 5.48 11.71
CA THR A 227 5.69 6.77 12.08
C THR A 227 4.25 6.61 12.59
N ILE A 228 3.67 7.70 13.11
CA ILE A 228 2.26 7.76 13.54
C ILE A 228 1.28 8.04 12.39
N LEU A 229 1.76 8.24 11.17
CA LEU A 229 0.92 8.52 10.00
C LEU A 229 0.00 7.33 9.71
N PHE A 230 -1.31 7.60 9.61
CA PHE A 230 -2.39 6.61 9.38
C PHE A 230 -2.55 5.52 10.45
N ARG A 231 -1.82 5.59 11.57
CA ARG A 231 -2.07 4.68 12.70
C ARG A 231 -3.36 5.07 13.41
N LEU A 232 -4.14 4.07 13.82
CA LEU A 232 -5.40 4.33 14.51
C LEU A 232 -5.16 4.85 15.94
N THR A 233 -6.03 5.75 16.40
CA THR A 233 -6.12 6.11 17.82
C THR A 233 -6.82 4.98 18.59
N VAL A 234 -6.51 4.83 19.88
CA VAL A 234 -7.12 3.79 20.73
C VAL A 234 -8.64 3.90 20.88
N SER A 235 -9.24 5.03 20.51
CA SER A 235 -10.70 5.23 20.52
C SER A 235 -11.36 4.93 19.18
N SER A 236 -10.57 4.61 18.15
CA SER A 236 -11.08 4.35 16.81
C SER A 236 -11.99 3.14 16.79
N LYS A 237 -13.13 3.27 16.10
CA LYS A 237 -14.05 2.15 15.86
C LYS A 237 -13.55 1.17 14.79
N MET A 238 -12.41 1.49 14.16
CA MET A 238 -11.77 0.64 13.17
C MET A 238 -10.80 -0.37 13.82
N ILE A 239 -10.58 -0.28 15.13
CA ILE A 239 -9.88 -1.31 15.90
C ILE A 239 -10.79 -2.52 16.07
N ASP A 240 -10.25 -3.74 15.95
CA ASP A 240 -10.99 -5.00 16.13
C ASP A 240 -12.24 -5.13 15.23
N ALA A 241 -12.30 -4.40 14.11
CA ALA A 241 -13.47 -4.31 13.24
C ALA A 241 -13.33 -5.10 11.93
N GLY A 242 -12.13 -5.61 11.66
CA GLY A 242 -11.82 -6.42 10.50
C GLY A 242 -12.37 -7.84 10.58
N ALA A 243 -12.39 -8.50 9.44
CA ALA A 243 -12.56 -9.93 9.36
C ALA A 243 -11.22 -10.64 9.48
N ASP A 244 -11.18 -11.79 10.15
CA ASP A 244 -10.00 -12.66 10.13
C ASP A 244 -9.75 -13.17 8.69
N LEU A 245 -8.58 -12.82 8.15
CA LEU A 245 -8.08 -13.22 6.83
C LEU A 245 -6.92 -14.24 6.94
N GLY A 246 -6.57 -14.67 8.15
CA GLY A 246 -5.43 -15.57 8.42
C GLY A 246 -4.08 -14.87 8.59
N TYR A 247 -4.04 -13.53 8.69
CA TYR A 247 -2.86 -12.76 9.05
C TYR A 247 -2.77 -12.58 10.57
N ASP A 248 -1.58 -12.28 11.09
CA ASP A 248 -1.39 -11.96 12.50
C ASP A 248 -2.12 -10.64 12.85
N TYR A 249 -2.85 -10.64 13.97
CA TYR A 249 -3.55 -9.47 14.52
C TYR A 249 -3.49 -9.45 16.04
N VAL A 250 -3.92 -8.34 16.63
CA VAL A 250 -3.95 -8.14 18.08
C VAL A 250 -5.39 -7.86 18.51
N GLY A 251 -5.83 -8.49 19.59
CA GLY A 251 -7.18 -8.28 20.11
C GLY A 251 -8.13 -9.41 19.73
N SER A 252 -9.37 -9.04 19.44
CA SER A 252 -10.47 -9.94 19.09
C SER A 252 -10.66 -10.14 17.58
N ALA A 253 -10.19 -9.21 16.75
CA ALA A 253 -10.17 -9.32 15.29
C ALA A 253 -9.10 -8.37 14.71
N PRO A 254 -8.72 -8.47 13.43
CA PRO A 254 -7.83 -7.49 12.80
C PRO A 254 -8.39 -6.07 12.84
N ASP A 255 -7.52 -5.08 12.88
CA ASP A 255 -7.91 -3.70 12.63
C ASP A 255 -8.22 -3.49 11.13
N LEU A 256 -9.02 -2.47 10.81
CA LEU A 256 -9.10 -2.01 9.43
C LEU A 256 -7.83 -1.27 9.03
N GLY A 257 -7.48 -1.39 7.76
CA GLY A 257 -6.34 -0.71 7.17
C GLY A 257 -5.00 -1.40 7.44
N PRO A 258 -3.89 -0.73 7.09
CA PRO A 258 -2.59 -1.39 6.93
C PRO A 258 -1.79 -1.52 8.21
N PHE A 259 -2.21 -0.88 9.30
CA PHE A 259 -1.46 -0.81 10.54
C PHE A 259 -2.30 -1.32 11.69
N GLU A 260 -1.96 -2.52 12.13
CA GLU A 260 -2.50 -3.09 13.36
C GLU A 260 -2.09 -2.24 14.57
N THR A 261 -3.02 -2.02 15.50
CA THR A 261 -2.75 -1.37 16.77
C THR A 261 -2.05 -2.34 17.72
N GLU A 262 -0.94 -1.90 18.29
CA GLU A 262 -0.23 -2.70 19.29
C GLU A 262 -1.01 -2.71 20.61
N SER A 263 -1.03 -3.86 21.29
CA SER A 263 -1.66 -4.02 22.60
C SER A 263 -1.13 -2.98 23.60
N GLY A 264 -1.98 -2.00 23.95
CA GLY A 264 -1.90 -1.21 25.18
C GLY A 264 -0.55 -0.56 25.47
N THR A 265 -0.15 0.47 24.71
CA THR A 265 0.66 1.53 25.33
C THR A 265 -0.29 2.41 26.13
N THR A 266 -0.55 2.04 27.39
CA THR A 266 -0.95 3.04 28.38
C THR A 266 0.12 4.12 28.34
N ILE A 267 -0.21 5.33 27.86
CA ILE A 267 0.68 6.48 28.02
C ILE A 267 0.72 6.76 29.52
N ILE A 268 1.63 6.09 30.24
CA ILE A 268 2.11 6.58 31.51
C ILE A 268 2.97 7.79 31.13
N GLN A 269 2.45 9.00 31.39
CA GLN A 269 3.30 10.17 31.57
C GLN A 269 4.31 9.84 32.67
N SER A 270 5.49 9.35 32.29
CA SER A 270 6.57 9.10 33.23
C SER A 270 7.47 10.35 33.29
N GLN A 271 7.09 11.29 34.16
CA GLN A 271 8.11 11.73 35.11
C GLN A 271 8.23 10.63 36.16
N GLN A 272 9.13 9.68 35.92
CA GLN A 272 10.00 9.03 36.91
C GLN A 272 10.61 7.76 36.32
N SER A 273 11.91 7.63 36.54
CA SER A 273 12.79 6.56 36.09
C SER A 273 12.29 5.17 36.53
N PRO A 274 12.42 4.11 35.70
CA PRO A 274 11.94 2.80 36.09
C PRO A 274 12.81 2.18 37.19
N SER A 275 12.16 1.71 38.27
CA SER A 275 12.78 0.84 39.27
C SER A 275 12.95 -0.59 38.74
N ALA A 276 13.96 -1.28 39.26
CA ALA A 276 14.60 -2.50 38.72
C ALA A 276 13.77 -3.80 38.72
N LYS A 277 12.46 -3.78 38.44
CA LYS A 277 11.61 -5.00 38.42
C LYS A 277 11.03 -5.39 37.06
N ALA A 278 11.41 -4.73 35.96
CA ALA A 278 10.96 -5.08 34.60
C ALA A 278 12.01 -5.84 33.74
N LEU A 279 13.12 -6.27 34.33
CA LEU A 279 14.16 -7.06 33.65
C LEU A 279 13.99 -8.56 33.94
N GLN A 280 12.89 -9.16 33.49
CA GLN A 280 12.81 -10.61 33.38
C GLN A 280 11.74 -11.05 32.38
N LYS A 281 12.06 -10.97 31.10
CA LYS A 281 11.55 -11.85 30.01
C LYS A 281 12.26 -11.46 28.72
N LEU A 282 13.56 -11.74 28.65
CA LEU A 282 14.28 -11.70 27.39
C LEU A 282 15.27 -12.87 27.30
N ARG A 283 15.10 -13.60 26.19
CA ARG A 283 16.00 -14.54 25.51
C ARG A 283 15.99 -16.01 25.96
N TYR A 284 15.61 -16.89 25.03
CA TYR A 284 16.26 -18.18 24.79
C TYR A 284 16.10 -18.64 23.32
N TYR A 285 17.06 -18.29 22.46
CA TYR A 285 17.44 -19.06 21.27
C TYR A 285 18.96 -18.88 21.07
N ASN A 286 19.70 -19.97 20.82
CA ASN A 286 21.08 -19.88 20.35
C ASN A 286 21.13 -20.00 18.82
N LEU A 287 22.30 -19.67 18.24
CA LEU A 287 22.59 -19.54 16.80
C LEU A 287 22.33 -20.79 15.93
N LEU A 288 21.73 -21.87 16.46
CA LEU A 288 21.36 -23.07 15.69
C LEU A 288 19.88 -23.50 15.88
N GLY A 289 19.03 -22.64 16.45
CA GLY A 289 17.57 -22.78 16.28
C GLY A 289 16.89 -23.99 16.96
N LYS A 290 17.44 -24.54 18.04
CA LYS A 290 16.74 -25.58 18.84
C LYS A 290 16.28 -25.08 20.21
N ARG A 291 15.03 -25.45 20.56
CA ARG A 291 14.36 -25.13 21.83
C ARG A 291 14.96 -25.99 22.96
N ILE A 292 15.45 -25.38 24.03
CA ILE A 292 15.92 -26.10 25.23
C ILE A 292 14.70 -26.35 26.12
N GLN A 293 14.38 -27.62 26.40
CA GLN A 293 13.35 -28.01 27.37
C GLN A 293 13.88 -27.85 28.80
N ASN A 294 13.03 -27.33 29.69
CA ASN A 294 13.32 -27.15 31.11
C ASN A 294 13.27 -28.47 31.88
N ALA A 295 14.19 -28.66 32.84
CA ALA A 295 13.93 -29.15 34.22
C ALA A 295 15.26 -29.20 35.01
N PRO A 296 15.23 -29.25 36.35
CA PRO A 296 14.15 -28.93 37.30
C PRO A 296 14.30 -27.53 37.95
#